data_AF-A0A926REK7-F1
#
_entry.id   AF-A0A926REK7-F1
#
_cell.length_a   1.000
_cell.length_b   1.000
_cell.length_c   1.000
_cell.angle_alpha   90.00
_cell.angle_beta   90.00
_cell.angle_gamma   90.00
#
_symmetry.space_group_name_H-M   'P 1'
#
loop_
_entity.id
_entity.type
_entity.pdbx_description
1 polymer ?
#
loop_
_entity_poly.entity_id
_entity_poly.type
_entity_poly.pdbx_seq_one_letter_code
_entity_poly.pdbx_strand_id
1 'polypeptide(L)'
;MDTTAKANFHWSCKHTWKRSAKNTAWCLLGCAIGDLGTILFFQLTKIPFPVLGIMILAIINGLITSIILETIILMRQSFDFSKAFKTAIGMSFISMISMEIAMNLTDYFLTGGAILTWWVVPIMLLVGFLTPWPYNYWRLKKFEISCH
;
A
#
# COMPACT_ATOMS: atom_id res chain seq x y z
N MET A 1 -21.70 -37.65 6.25
CA MET A 1 -20.57 -36.86 6.76
C MET A 1 -20.15 -35.91 5.65
N ASP A 2 -20.55 -34.65 5.76
CA ASP A 2 -20.01 -33.50 5.02
C ASP A 2 -20.57 -32.24 5.67
N THR A 3 -19.85 -31.70 6.65
CA THR A 3 -20.19 -30.41 7.29
C THR A 3 -19.13 -29.40 6.92
N THR A 4 -19.11 -28.99 5.65
CA THR A 4 -18.43 -27.76 5.23
C THR A 4 -19.29 -26.59 5.67
N ALA A 5 -19.05 -26.08 6.89
CA ALA A 5 -19.58 -24.80 7.31
C ALA A 5 -19.06 -23.73 6.34
N LYS A 6 -19.89 -23.30 5.39
CA LYS A 6 -19.68 -22.07 4.61
C LYS A 6 -19.56 -20.93 5.63
N ALA A 7 -18.34 -20.53 5.95
CA ALA A 7 -18.11 -19.26 6.65
C ALA A 7 -18.76 -18.18 5.79
N ASN A 8 -19.87 -17.59 6.27
CA ASN A 8 -20.64 -16.60 5.54
C ASN A 8 -19.78 -15.36 5.29
N PHE A 9 -19.11 -15.32 4.12
CA PHE A 9 -18.34 -14.17 3.67
C PHE A 9 -19.32 -13.01 3.42
N HIS A 10 -19.30 -12.03 4.33
CA HIS A 10 -20.13 -10.83 4.27
C HIS A 10 -19.25 -9.59 4.37
N TRP A 11 -19.58 -8.58 3.57
CA TRP A 11 -18.89 -7.28 3.53
C TRP A 11 -19.34 -6.30 4.61
N SER A 12 -20.27 -6.69 5.50
CA SER A 12 -20.86 -5.80 6.51
C SER A 12 -20.07 -5.68 7.82
N CYS A 13 -18.97 -6.43 8.00
CA CYS A 13 -18.22 -6.37 9.26
C CYS A 13 -17.42 -5.05 9.40
N LYS A 14 -17.97 -4.11 10.17
CA LYS A 14 -17.38 -2.78 10.42
C LYS A 14 -16.02 -2.86 11.12
N HIS A 15 -15.82 -3.83 12.01
CA HIS A 15 -14.56 -4.02 12.72
C HIS A 15 -13.41 -4.40 11.78
N THR A 16 -13.64 -5.36 10.88
CA THR A 16 -12.65 -5.75 9.86
C THR A 16 -12.33 -4.61 8.90
N TRP A 17 -13.33 -3.81 8.49
CA TRP A 17 -13.11 -2.61 7.67
C TRP A 17 -12.25 -1.56 8.37
N LYS A 18 -12.47 -1.33 9.67
CA LYS A 18 -11.66 -0.38 10.44
C LYS A 18 -10.21 -0.84 10.59
N ARG A 19 -9.99 -2.15 10.78
CA ARG A 19 -8.65 -2.74 10.89
C ARG A 19 -7.93 -2.77 9.53
N SER A 20 -8.63 -3.13 8.45
CA SER A 20 -8.08 -3.11 7.09
C SER A 20 -7.70 -1.69 6.66
N ALA A 21 -8.54 -0.69 6.97
CA ALA A 21 -8.27 0.71 6.69
C ALA A 21 -7.00 1.21 7.40
N LYS A 22 -6.82 0.89 8.69
CA LYS A 22 -5.62 1.28 9.43
C LYS A 22 -4.35 0.68 8.84
N ASN A 23 -4.35 -0.61 8.52
CA ASN A 23 -3.19 -1.26 7.93
C ASN A 23 -2.87 -0.68 6.53
N THR A 24 -3.91 -0.47 5.72
CA THR A 24 -3.78 0.15 4.40
C THR A 24 -3.26 1.58 4.48
N ALA A 25 -3.68 2.34 5.49
CA ALA A 25 -3.19 3.71 5.71
C ALA A 25 -1.71 3.75 6.10
N TRP A 26 -1.24 2.81 6.92
CA TRP A 26 0.19 2.71 7.26
C TRP A 26 1.05 2.31 6.05
N CYS A 27 0.57 1.36 5.26
CA CYS A 27 1.17 0.98 3.99
C CYS A 27 1.26 2.19 3.04
N LEU A 28 0.14 2.89 2.85
CA LEU A 28 0.05 4.09 2.00
C LEU A 28 1.02 5.17 2.45
N LEU A 29 1.12 5.40 3.76
CA LEU A 29 2.03 6.39 4.31
C LEU A 29 3.48 6.05 3.96
N GLY A 30 3.89 4.79 4.12
CA GLY A 30 5.23 4.33 3.76
C GLY A 30 5.49 4.46 2.27
N CYS A 31 4.62 3.88 1.44
CA CYS A 31 4.65 3.95 -0.02
C CYS A 31 4.77 5.40 -0.53
N ALA A 32 3.89 6.29 -0.05
CA ALA A 32 3.88 7.70 -0.42
C ALA A 32 5.18 8.42 -0.07
N ILE A 33 5.83 8.12 1.06
CA ILE A 33 7.11 8.75 1.42
C ILE A 33 8.19 8.39 0.39
N GLY A 34 8.25 7.13 -0.05
CA GLY A 34 9.21 6.70 -1.06
C GLY A 34 8.90 7.20 -2.46
N ASP A 35 7.63 7.15 -2.87
CA ASP A 35 7.14 7.56 -4.19
C ASP A 35 7.32 9.08 -4.39
N LEU A 36 6.76 9.88 -3.47
CA LEU A 36 6.88 11.34 -3.48
C LEU A 36 8.34 11.80 -3.33
N GLY A 37 9.11 11.13 -2.46
CA GLY A 37 10.52 11.45 -2.25
C GLY A 37 11.36 11.21 -3.50
N THR A 38 11.10 10.12 -4.23
CA THR A 38 11.80 9.81 -5.48
C THR A 38 11.45 10.83 -6.57
N ILE A 39 10.16 11.11 -6.78
CA ILE A 39 9.71 12.07 -7.80
C ILE A 39 10.27 13.47 -7.47
N LEU A 40 10.17 13.92 -6.21
CA LEU A 40 10.69 15.21 -5.78
C LEU A 40 12.21 15.31 -5.96
N PHE A 41 12.96 14.25 -5.66
CA PHE A 41 14.41 14.24 -5.86
C PHE A 41 14.79 14.47 -7.33
N PHE A 42 14.12 13.79 -8.27
CA PHE A 42 14.35 13.99 -9.71
C PHE A 42 13.91 15.37 -10.19
N GLN A 43 12.84 15.94 -9.62
CA GLN A 43 12.41 17.30 -9.92
C GLN A 43 13.42 18.36 -9.46
N LEU A 44 14.00 18.20 -8.27
CA LEU A 44 14.97 19.16 -7.72
C LEU A 44 16.32 19.08 -8.43
N THR A 45 16.78 17.86 -8.74
CA THR A 45 18.08 17.63 -9.38
C THR A 45 18.06 17.88 -10.89
N LYS A 46 16.87 17.94 -11.51
CA LYS A 46 16.67 18.17 -12.96
C LYS A 46 17.50 17.25 -13.86
N ILE A 47 17.77 16.03 -13.39
CA ILE A 47 18.50 15.03 -14.17
C ILE A 47 17.58 14.56 -15.31
N PRO A 48 18.05 14.58 -16.58
CA PRO A 48 17.26 14.06 -17.70
C PRO A 48 17.22 12.52 -17.61
N PHE A 49 16.22 12.00 -16.92
CA PHE A 49 15.96 10.56 -16.77
C PHE A 49 14.60 10.21 -17.39
N PRO A 50 14.45 9.06 -18.06
CA PRO A 50 13.18 8.66 -18.64
C PRO A 50 12.11 8.52 -17.56
N VAL A 51 10.90 9.03 -17.82
CA VAL A 51 9.75 9.01 -16.90
C VAL A 51 9.46 7.60 -16.38
N LEU A 52 9.50 6.60 -17.27
CA LEU A 52 9.31 5.19 -16.90
C LEU A 52 10.35 4.70 -15.89
N GLY A 53 11.59 5.18 -15.99
CA GLY A 53 12.66 4.86 -15.03
C GLY A 53 12.41 5.51 -13.66
N ILE A 54 11.92 6.75 -13.63
CA ILE A 54 11.56 7.44 -12.39
C ILE A 54 10.43 6.68 -11.69
N MET A 55 9.39 6.28 -12.42
CA MET A 55 8.26 5.51 -11.86
C MET A 55 8.71 4.17 -11.29
N ILE A 56 9.58 3.42 -11.99
CA ILE A 56 10.09 2.14 -11.48
C ILE A 56 10.90 2.34 -10.19
N LEU A 57 11.76 3.35 -10.16
CA LEU A 57 12.52 3.69 -8.96
C LEU A 57 11.60 4.11 -7.81
N ALA A 58 10.56 4.87 -8.10
CA ALA A 58 9.59 5.34 -7.13
C ALA A 58 8.81 4.16 -6.52
N ILE A 59 8.36 3.21 -7.33
CA ILE A 59 7.77 1.95 -6.87
C ILE A 59 8.76 1.19 -5.97
N ILE A 60 10.01 0.98 -6.39
CA ILE A 60 11.00 0.24 -5.59
C ILE A 60 11.24 0.91 -4.23
N ASN A 61 11.45 2.22 -4.22
CA ASN A 61 11.69 2.99 -3.01
C ASN A 61 10.45 3.05 -2.10
N GLY A 62 9.25 3.18 -2.69
CA GLY A 62 7.97 3.12 -2.00
C GLY A 62 7.74 1.77 -1.32
N LEU A 63 8.02 0.67 -2.01
CA LEU A 63 7.96 -0.67 -1.43
C LEU A 63 8.95 -0.85 -0.26
N ILE A 64 10.21 -0.41 -0.43
CA ILE A 64 11.23 -0.54 0.62
C ILE A 64 10.83 0.24 1.87
N THR A 65 10.43 1.50 1.70
CA THR A 65 10.03 2.37 2.81
C THR A 65 8.78 1.86 3.51
N SER A 66 7.80 1.33 2.76
CA SER A 66 6.60 0.70 3.29
C SER A 66 6.91 -0.56 4.10
N ILE A 67 7.71 -1.49 3.56
CA ILE A 67 8.10 -2.73 4.26
C ILE A 67 8.84 -2.40 5.56
N ILE A 68 9.75 -1.42 5.54
CA ILE A 68 10.46 -0.99 6.75
C ILE A 68 9.46 -0.43 7.79
N LEU A 69 8.56 0.46 7.37
CA LEU A 69 7.58 1.09 8.26
C LEU A 69 6.62 0.05 8.85
N GLU A 70 6.05 -0.83 8.03
CA GLU A 70 5.17 -1.91 8.47
C GLU A 70 5.90 -2.86 9.43
N THR A 71 7.14 -3.22 9.13
CA THR A 71 7.95 -4.10 10.01
C THR A 71 8.17 -3.44 11.38
N ILE A 72 8.54 -2.16 11.42
CA ILE A 72 8.74 -1.42 12.68
C ILE A 72 7.44 -1.34 13.50
N ILE A 73 6.32 -1.06 12.84
CA ILE A 73 5.01 -0.97 13.49
C ILE A 73 4.61 -2.33 14.07
N LEU A 74 4.79 -3.42 13.32
CA LEU A 74 4.49 -4.77 13.78
C LEU A 74 5.40 -5.22 14.92
N MET A 75 6.70 -4.88 14.88
CA MET A 75 7.60 -5.12 16.01
C MET A 75 7.15 -4.41 17.28
N ARG A 76 6.65 -3.17 17.16
CA ARG A 76 6.05 -2.43 18.30
C ARG A 76 4.76 -3.06 18.82
N GLN A 77 4.09 -3.90 18.03
CA GLN A 77 2.90 -4.65 18.40
C GLN A 77 3.24 -6.06 18.94
N SER A 78 4.45 -6.27 19.48
CA SER A 78 4.91 -7.53 20.10
C SER A 78 5.15 -8.72 19.16
N PHE A 79 5.35 -8.47 17.86
CA PHE A 79 5.80 -9.51 16.93
C PHE A 79 7.33 -9.64 16.91
N ASP A 80 7.84 -10.88 16.88
CA ASP A 80 9.25 -11.16 16.59
C ASP A 80 9.65 -10.59 15.22
N PHE A 81 10.88 -10.09 15.07
CA PHE A 81 11.38 -9.49 13.82
C PHE A 81 11.11 -10.38 12.58
N SER A 82 11.43 -11.67 12.65
CA SER A 82 11.23 -12.61 11.54
C SER A 82 9.74 -12.78 11.18
N LYS A 83 8.85 -12.78 12.18
CA LYS A 83 7.39 -12.86 11.96
C LYS A 83 6.84 -11.54 11.42
N ALA A 84 7.30 -10.40 11.93
CA ALA A 84 6.91 -9.07 11.48
C ALA A 84 7.30 -8.85 10.02
N PHE A 85 8.54 -9.16 9.63
CA PHE A 85 9.03 -9.04 8.26
C PHE A 85 8.31 -9.98 7.29
N LYS A 86 8.14 -11.26 7.66
CA LYS A 86 7.33 -12.21 6.87
C LYS A 86 5.88 -11.76 6.73
N THR A 87 5.34 -11.09 7.74
CA THR A 87 3.98 -10.55 7.68
C THR A 87 3.91 -9.33 6.77
N ALA A 88 4.83 -8.38 6.88
CA ALA A 88 4.90 -7.20 6.01
C ALA A 88 5.00 -7.61 4.52
N ILE A 89 5.90 -8.53 4.19
CA ILE A 89 6.06 -9.04 2.82
C ILE A 89 4.89 -9.97 2.44
N GLY A 90 4.63 -10.99 3.24
CA GLY A 90 3.71 -12.07 2.86
C GLY A 90 2.24 -11.62 2.85
N MET A 91 1.88 -10.66 3.69
CA MET A 91 0.52 -10.14 3.67
C MET A 91 0.37 -9.08 2.56
N SER A 92 1.13 -7.98 2.59
CA SER A 92 0.74 -6.77 1.86
C SER A 92 1.39 -6.58 0.49
N PHE A 93 2.27 -7.46 0.00
CA PHE A 93 3.07 -7.16 -1.20
C PHE A 93 2.26 -6.90 -2.49
N ILE A 94 1.23 -7.71 -2.76
CA ILE A 94 0.34 -7.50 -3.93
C ILE A 94 -0.42 -6.16 -3.80
N SER A 95 -0.91 -5.87 -2.59
CA SER A 95 -1.59 -4.61 -2.27
C SER A 95 -0.66 -3.41 -2.47
N MET A 96 0.59 -3.51 -2.00
CA MET A 96 1.60 -2.48 -2.15
C MET A 96 1.91 -2.20 -3.63
N ILE A 97 2.15 -3.25 -4.43
CA ILE A 97 2.40 -3.07 -5.87
C ILE A 97 1.19 -2.44 -6.55
N SER A 98 -0.03 -2.90 -6.24
CA SER A 98 -1.25 -2.35 -6.84
C SER A 98 -1.45 -0.86 -6.49
N MET A 99 -1.13 -0.48 -5.26
CA MET A 99 -1.18 0.90 -4.77
C MET A 99 -0.17 1.77 -5.51
N GLU A 100 1.08 1.34 -5.58
CA GLU A 100 2.18 2.06 -6.22
C GLU A 100 1.95 2.28 -7.72
N ILE A 101 1.46 1.25 -8.41
CA ILE A 101 1.07 1.36 -9.83
C ILE A 101 -0.08 2.35 -9.97
N ALA A 102 -1.09 2.29 -9.11
CA ALA A 102 -2.25 3.18 -9.19
C ALA A 102 -1.87 4.65 -8.91
N MET A 103 -0.99 4.90 -7.93
CA MET A 103 -0.48 6.24 -7.62
C MET A 103 0.35 6.80 -8.78
N ASN A 104 1.33 6.04 -9.26
CA ASN A 104 2.18 6.45 -10.39
C ASN A 104 1.38 6.67 -11.68
N LEU A 105 0.39 5.81 -11.95
CA LEU A 105 -0.48 5.94 -13.11
C LEU A 105 -1.39 7.17 -13.00
N THR A 106 -1.90 7.46 -11.80
CA THR A 106 -2.70 8.66 -11.52
C THR A 106 -1.87 9.93 -11.74
N ASP A 107 -0.63 9.96 -11.26
CA ASP A 107 0.28 11.08 -11.51
C ASP A 107 0.53 11.29 -13.01
N TYR A 108 0.88 10.20 -13.72
CA TYR A 108 1.09 10.23 -15.16
C TYR A 108 -0.12 10.75 -15.95
N PHE A 109 -1.34 10.30 -15.61
CA PHE A 109 -2.55 10.76 -16.29
C PHE A 109 -2.91 12.22 -16.00
N LEU A 110 -2.64 12.72 -14.80
CA LEU A 110 -3.03 14.06 -14.38
C LEU A 110 -1.99 15.13 -14.75
N THR A 111 -0.70 14.78 -14.80
CA THR A 111 0.39 15.74 -15.03
C THR A 111 1.10 15.54 -16.37
N GLY A 112 0.82 14.45 -17.08
CA GLY A 112 1.44 14.11 -18.36
C GLY A 112 2.89 13.59 -18.23
N GLY A 113 3.34 13.31 -17.01
CA GLY A 113 4.70 12.84 -16.70
C GLY A 113 4.83 12.42 -15.23
N ALA A 114 6.06 12.26 -14.75
CA ALA A 114 6.36 12.08 -13.32
C ALA A 114 6.64 13.47 -12.70
N ILE A 115 5.59 14.29 -12.58
CA ILE A 115 5.69 15.67 -12.10
C ILE A 115 4.79 15.84 -10.90
N LEU A 116 5.39 15.90 -9.71
CA LEU A 116 4.64 16.19 -8.51
C LEU A 116 4.07 17.61 -8.52
N THR A 117 2.74 17.71 -8.46
CA THR A 117 2.00 18.96 -8.27
C THR A 117 1.14 18.87 -7.01
N TRP A 118 1.04 19.98 -6.28
CA TRP A 118 0.39 19.99 -4.96
C TRP A 118 -1.07 19.52 -4.97
N TRP A 119 -1.81 19.78 -6.05
CA TRP A 119 -3.22 19.39 -6.16
C TRP A 119 -3.43 17.91 -6.54
N VAL A 120 -2.42 17.27 -7.17
CA VAL A 120 -2.48 15.85 -7.56
C VAL A 120 -2.20 14.92 -6.38
N VAL A 121 -1.33 15.34 -5.45
CA VAL A 121 -0.97 14.59 -4.23
C VAL A 121 -2.19 14.01 -3.47
N PRO A 122 -3.23 14.78 -3.10
CA PRO A 122 -4.39 14.21 -2.41
C PRO A 122 -5.18 13.21 -3.27
N ILE A 123 -5.22 13.40 -4.59
CA ILE A 123 -5.94 12.50 -5.51
C ILE A 123 -5.20 11.19 -5.67
N MET A 124 -3.88 11.22 -5.92
CA MET A 124 -3.07 10.02 -6.04
C MET A 124 -3.11 9.18 -4.75
N LEU A 125 -3.02 9.82 -3.56
CA LEU A 125 -3.09 9.13 -2.28
C LEU A 125 -4.45 8.47 -2.06
N LEU A 126 -5.54 9.12 -2.46
CA LEU A 126 -6.88 8.58 -2.36
C LEU A 126 -7.05 7.35 -3.27
N VAL A 127 -6.60 7.43 -4.52
CA VAL A 127 -6.63 6.30 -5.46
C VAL A 127 -5.74 5.15 -4.97
N GLY A 128 -4.55 5.47 -4.47
CA GLY A 128 -3.62 4.53 -3.84
C GLY A 128 -4.23 3.84 -2.62
N PHE A 129 -5.06 4.53 -1.82
CA PHE A 129 -5.77 3.94 -0.70
C PHE A 129 -6.91 3.02 -1.16
N LEU A 130 -7.75 3.49 -2.08
CA LEU A 130 -8.95 2.78 -2.52
C LEU A 130 -8.64 1.48 -3.26
N THR A 131 -7.54 1.44 -4.01
CA THR A 131 -7.14 0.29 -4.84
C THR A 131 -6.93 -1.00 -4.02
N PRO A 132 -6.07 -1.03 -2.99
CA PRO A 132 -5.83 -2.23 -2.18
C PRO A 132 -6.85 -2.44 -1.05
N TRP A 133 -7.67 -1.45 -0.71
CA TRP A 133 -8.52 -1.51 0.50
C TRP A 133 -9.55 -2.66 0.48
N PRO A 134 -10.29 -2.92 -0.63
CA PRO A 134 -11.19 -4.08 -0.73
C PRO A 134 -10.46 -5.42 -0.68
N TYR A 135 -9.27 -5.50 -1.31
CA TYR A 135 -8.44 -6.71 -1.28
C TYR A 135 -7.94 -7.01 0.14
N ASN A 136 -7.48 -5.99 0.87
CA ASN A 136 -7.06 -6.11 2.26
C ASN A 136 -8.21 -6.55 3.19
N TYR A 137 -9.44 -6.10 2.92
CA TYR A 137 -10.63 -6.57 3.64
C TYR A 137 -10.93 -8.05 3.36
N TRP A 138 -11.01 -8.44 2.08
CA TRP A 138 -11.27 -9.81 1.66
C TRP A 138 -10.26 -10.78 2.28
N ARG A 139 -8.99 -10.38 2.29
CA ARG A 139 -7.93 -11.20 2.84
C ARG A 139 -8.07 -11.40 4.36
N LEU A 140 -8.35 -10.35 5.13
CA LEU A 140 -8.55 -10.47 6.58
C LEU A 140 -9.74 -11.37 6.95
N LYS A 141 -10.78 -11.41 6.11
CA LYS A 141 -11.91 -12.34 6.25
C LYS A 141 -11.53 -13.78 5.92
N LYS A 142 -10.77 -14.00 4.85
CA LYS A 142 -10.34 -15.35 4.41
C LYS A 142 -9.46 -16.05 5.44
N PHE A 143 -8.63 -15.31 6.18
CA PHE A 143 -7.75 -15.86 7.22
C PHE A 143 -8.36 -15.83 8.63
N GLU A 144 -9.66 -15.53 8.77
CA GLU A 144 -10.43 -15.54 10.03
C GLU A 144 -9.88 -14.65 11.18
N ILE A 145 -9.01 -13.69 10.88
CA ILE A 145 -8.27 -12.91 11.89
C ILE A 145 -9.16 -11.92 12.69
N SER A 146 -10.44 -11.74 12.33
CA SER A 146 -11.23 -10.63 12.89
C SER A 146 -12.76 -10.75 12.88
N CYS A 147 -13.34 -11.92 12.65
CA CYS A 147 -14.78 -12.13 12.81
C CYS A 147 -15.05 -13.21 13.86
N HIS A 148 -14.85 -12.80 15.11
CA HIS A 148 -15.52 -13.38 16.27
C HIS A 148 -16.48 -12.33 16.83
#